data_AF-E1QPM3-F1
#
_entry.id   AF-E1QPM3-F1
#
_cell.length_a   1.000
_cell.length_b   1.000
_cell.length_c   1.000
_cell.angle_alpha   90.00
_cell.angle_beta   90.00
_cell.angle_gamma   90.00
#
_symmetry.space_group_name_H-M   'P 1'
#
loop_
_entity.id
_entity.type
_entity.pdbx_description
1 polymer ?
#
loop_
_entity_poly.entity_id
_entity_poly.type
_entity_poly.pdbx_seq_one_letter_code
_entity_poly.pdbx_strand_id
1 'polypeptide(L)'
;MANTTVWLVVGLIIGLVIGVAIGYAVMPPKVITKTVTVTKYVNVTTPVTTTTTVSTAPFAVGAAGTLKFAFTDILNVMQSMYPGITIAPAMFKGSGEVAHTEATTQQFSVVASADTTTIPSVLFPNYTNYEIAFGITQMVIIVNLNTTAGQEVYQLWKQAQSYPPMSAQYNETWQEIWQIIALNSSTVVGVSNPFTDPSGYQAQCVVKLAGLAFFNNASYLYDAIYGNPSKYMMRNTEIDLLTLMASGQVDFILSAYESNAIPQTQTYHNTVFITLPPFINLGNLSYVNYYHQVSVTWTENGVTKTFACNPVVYTITIPFQAPNKQAAEYFLLLLYSPIGQKILEENGIQPIMPGIVYGNYSAVPNAIKPFVAPLSQYPQYASIFPSQG
;
A
#
# COMPACT_ATOMS: atom_id res chain seq x y z
N MET A 1 -32.06 8.36 -20.77
CA MET A 1 -32.94 7.42 -20.03
C MET A 1 -32.07 6.70 -19.03
N ALA A 2 -32.13 7.11 -17.77
CA ALA A 2 -31.29 6.59 -16.70
C ALA A 2 -31.75 5.18 -16.30
N ASN A 3 -30.78 4.26 -16.21
CA ASN A 3 -31.00 2.83 -16.15
C ASN A 3 -31.50 2.41 -14.76
N THR A 4 -32.78 2.05 -14.68
CA THR A 4 -33.52 1.56 -13.49
C THR A 4 -32.84 0.38 -12.79
N THR A 5 -31.93 -0.32 -13.46
CA THR A 5 -31.13 -1.42 -12.92
C THR A 5 -30.11 -0.96 -11.85
N VAL A 6 -29.59 0.27 -11.94
CA VAL A 6 -28.59 0.78 -10.98
C VAL A 6 -29.21 1.03 -9.60
N TRP A 7 -30.45 1.52 -9.57
CA TRP A 7 -31.18 1.76 -8.32
C TRP A 7 -31.65 0.47 -7.63
N LEU A 8 -31.89 -0.60 -8.39
CA LEU A 8 -32.25 -1.91 -7.83
C LEU A 8 -31.06 -2.57 -7.11
N VAL A 9 -29.84 -2.41 -7.63
CA VAL A 9 -28.62 -2.96 -6.99
C VAL A 9 -28.25 -2.17 -5.74
N VAL A 10 -28.36 -0.84 -5.75
CA VAL A 10 -28.11 0.00 -4.56
C VAL A 10 -29.18 -0.23 -3.48
N GLY A 11 -30.44 -0.42 -3.85
CA GLY A 11 -31.53 -0.74 -2.91
C GLY A 11 -31.37 -2.10 -2.22
N LEU A 12 -30.81 -3.10 -2.92
CA LEU A 12 -30.57 -4.44 -2.38
C LEU A 12 -29.40 -4.46 -1.38
N ILE A 13 -28.40 -3.59 -1.58
CA ILE A 13 -27.27 -3.41 -0.65
C ILE A 13 -27.73 -2.73 0.66
N ILE A 14 -28.57 -1.70 0.59
CA ILE A 14 -29.09 -1.01 1.80
C ILE A 14 -30.06 -1.92 2.57
N GLY A 15 -30.89 -2.71 1.87
CA GLY A 15 -31.83 -3.66 2.49
C GLY A 15 -31.13 -4.78 3.28
N LEU A 16 -29.97 -5.25 2.81
CA LEU A 16 -29.17 -6.27 3.50
C LEU A 16 -28.47 -5.71 4.75
N VAL A 17 -28.09 -4.43 4.73
CA VAL A 17 -27.37 -3.72 5.82
C VAL A 17 -28.27 -3.44 7.03
N ILE A 18 -29.57 -3.17 6.84
CA ILE A 18 -30.50 -2.93 7.96
C ILE A 18 -31.08 -4.25 8.52
N GLY A 19 -31.32 -5.25 7.67
CA GLY A 19 -31.94 -6.52 8.07
C GLY A 19 -31.06 -7.38 8.99
N VAL A 20 -29.74 -7.33 8.84
CA VAL A 20 -28.81 -8.12 9.67
C VAL A 20 -28.57 -7.48 11.05
N ALA A 21 -28.61 -6.15 11.14
CA ALA A 21 -28.34 -5.42 12.39
C ALA A 21 -29.49 -5.51 13.42
N ILE A 22 -30.74 -5.71 12.97
CA ILE A 22 -31.91 -5.78 13.87
C ILE A 22 -32.21 -7.24 14.28
N GLY A 23 -31.84 -8.23 13.47
CA GLY A 23 -32.17 -9.64 13.69
C GLY A 23 -31.39 -10.36 14.80
N TYR A 24 -30.26 -9.81 15.26
CA TYR A 24 -29.42 -10.45 16.28
C TYR A 24 -29.77 -10.10 17.73
N ALA A 25 -30.71 -9.19 17.98
CA ALA A 25 -30.95 -8.66 19.33
C ALA A 25 -32.11 -9.31 20.10
N VAL A 26 -33.00 -10.11 19.50
CA VAL A 26 -34.11 -10.68 20.27
C VAL A 26 -34.63 -12.02 19.72
N MET A 27 -34.63 -13.03 20.60
CA MET A 27 -35.40 -14.28 20.61
C MET A 27 -34.65 -15.59 20.26
N PRO A 28 -34.73 -16.63 21.14
CA PRO A 28 -34.20 -17.96 20.85
C PRO A 28 -35.12 -18.75 19.89
N PRO A 29 -34.59 -19.76 19.16
CA PRO A 29 -35.29 -20.38 18.05
C PRO A 29 -36.40 -21.33 18.51
N LYS A 30 -37.63 -21.07 18.07
CA LYS A 30 -38.74 -22.05 18.04
C LYS A 30 -38.64 -22.87 16.76
N VAL A 31 -38.55 -24.19 16.90
CA VAL A 31 -38.65 -25.16 15.80
C VAL A 31 -40.09 -25.14 15.27
N ILE A 32 -40.26 -24.81 13.99
CA ILE A 32 -41.54 -24.97 13.28
C ILE A 32 -41.28 -25.79 12.02
N THR A 33 -41.72 -27.03 12.06
CA THR A 33 -41.77 -27.94 10.91
C THR A 33 -42.92 -27.51 10.00
N LYS A 34 -42.62 -27.04 8.78
CA LYS A 34 -43.63 -26.92 7.72
C LYS A 34 -43.32 -27.92 6.60
N THR A 35 -44.19 -28.92 6.49
CA THR A 35 -44.22 -29.86 5.37
C THR A 35 -44.80 -29.13 4.15
N VAL A 36 -44.02 -29.00 3.09
CA VAL A 36 -44.50 -28.54 1.77
C VAL A 36 -44.34 -29.70 0.79
N THR A 37 -45.47 -30.24 0.35
CA THR A 37 -45.54 -31.24 -0.72
C THR A 37 -45.32 -30.53 -2.05
N VAL A 38 -44.20 -30.81 -2.73
CA VAL A 38 -43.95 -30.34 -4.10
C VAL A 38 -44.06 -31.53 -5.05
N THR A 39 -45.01 -31.42 -5.98
CA THR A 39 -45.30 -32.39 -7.04
C THR A 39 -44.12 -32.47 -8.02
N LYS A 40 -43.67 -33.71 -8.28
CA LYS A 40 -42.58 -34.09 -9.19
C LYS A 40 -42.84 -33.59 -10.62
N TYR A 41 -41.89 -32.85 -11.18
CA TYR A 41 -41.56 -32.91 -12.61
C TYR A 41 -40.08 -33.31 -12.71
N VAL A 42 -39.84 -34.53 -13.15
CA VAL A 42 -38.52 -35.11 -13.35
C VAL A 42 -38.08 -34.77 -14.76
N ASN A 43 -37.19 -33.80 -14.92
CA ASN A 43 -36.31 -33.73 -16.07
C ASN A 43 -34.94 -34.23 -15.63
N VAL A 44 -34.61 -35.46 -16.05
CA VAL A 44 -33.29 -36.05 -15.87
C VAL A 44 -32.32 -35.28 -16.75
N THR A 45 -31.66 -34.29 -16.16
CA THR A 45 -30.34 -33.85 -16.63
C THR A 45 -29.37 -34.27 -15.55
N THR A 46 -28.45 -35.15 -15.93
CA THR A 46 -27.33 -35.61 -15.11
C THR A 46 -26.66 -34.42 -14.43
N PRO A 47 -26.59 -34.34 -13.09
CA PRO A 47 -25.76 -33.36 -12.43
C PRO A 47 -24.31 -33.72 -12.74
N VAL A 48 -23.64 -32.89 -13.53
CA VAL A 48 -22.17 -32.85 -13.50
C VAL A 48 -21.84 -32.21 -12.16
N THR A 49 -21.72 -33.06 -11.13
CA THR A 49 -21.16 -32.65 -9.85
C THR A 49 -19.66 -32.41 -10.10
N THR A 50 -19.30 -31.19 -10.44
CA THR A 50 -17.92 -30.72 -10.29
C THR A 50 -17.66 -30.67 -8.79
N THR A 51 -17.21 -31.80 -8.24
CA THR A 51 -16.60 -31.85 -6.92
C THR A 51 -15.31 -31.04 -7.01
N THR A 52 -15.39 -29.73 -6.81
CA THR A 52 -14.23 -28.94 -6.43
C THR A 52 -13.81 -29.46 -5.07
N THR A 53 -12.84 -30.39 -5.05
CA THR A 53 -12.11 -30.76 -3.84
C THR A 53 -11.54 -29.46 -3.28
N VAL A 54 -12.13 -28.97 -2.20
CA VAL A 54 -11.64 -27.79 -1.48
C VAL A 54 -10.22 -28.11 -1.04
N SER A 55 -9.24 -27.35 -1.54
CA SER A 55 -7.84 -27.56 -1.18
C SER A 55 -7.69 -27.44 0.33
N THR A 56 -7.10 -28.46 0.95
CA THR A 56 -6.75 -28.44 2.38
C THR A 56 -5.39 -27.82 2.64
N ALA A 57 -4.68 -27.38 1.58
CA ALA A 57 -3.40 -26.73 1.72
C ALA A 57 -3.55 -25.40 2.47
N PRO A 58 -2.59 -25.01 3.32
CA PRO A 58 -2.63 -23.75 4.04
C PRO A 58 -2.72 -22.53 3.09
N PHE A 59 -3.45 -21.50 3.51
CA PHE A 59 -3.42 -20.18 2.89
C PHE A 59 -2.16 -19.45 3.34
N ALA A 60 -1.27 -19.14 2.40
CA ALA A 60 0.00 -18.48 2.68
C ALA A 60 0.09 -17.10 2.01
N VAL A 61 0.58 -16.11 2.73
CA VAL A 61 0.75 -14.73 2.26
C VAL A 61 2.24 -14.39 2.20
N GLY A 62 2.71 -13.96 1.03
CA GLY A 62 3.98 -13.24 0.88
C GLY A 62 3.69 -11.77 0.57
N ALA A 63 4.16 -10.84 1.39
CA ALA A 63 3.86 -9.43 1.20
C ALA A 63 5.02 -8.50 1.58
N ALA A 64 5.04 -7.32 0.96
CA ALA A 64 5.93 -6.24 1.37
C ALA A 64 5.82 -5.99 2.89
N GLY A 65 6.96 -5.75 3.54
CA GLY A 65 7.03 -5.57 4.99
C GLY A 65 6.14 -4.45 5.52
N THR A 66 5.90 -3.43 4.70
CA THR A 66 5.05 -2.28 5.02
C THR A 66 3.56 -2.60 5.05
N LEU A 67 3.16 -3.76 4.51
CA LEU A 67 1.79 -4.29 4.60
C LEU A 67 1.55 -5.11 5.88
N LYS A 68 2.58 -5.34 6.71
CA LYS A 68 2.51 -6.25 7.86
C LYS A 68 1.31 -6.00 8.76
N PHE A 69 1.10 -4.75 9.17
CA PHE A 69 0.05 -4.41 10.12
C PHE A 69 -1.34 -4.60 9.51
N ALA A 70 -1.61 -3.94 8.37
CA ALA A 70 -2.88 -4.06 7.65
C ALA A 70 -3.21 -5.52 7.28
N PHE A 71 -2.25 -6.29 6.77
CA PHE A 71 -2.51 -7.68 6.37
C PHE A 71 -2.68 -8.58 7.60
N THR A 72 -2.00 -8.32 8.72
CA THR A 72 -2.25 -9.06 9.96
C THR A 72 -3.68 -8.86 10.44
N ASP A 73 -4.19 -7.62 10.40
CA ASP A 73 -5.56 -7.31 10.79
C ASP A 73 -6.58 -7.96 9.84
N ILE A 74 -6.35 -7.92 8.52
CA ILE A 74 -7.19 -8.62 7.53
C ILE A 74 -7.16 -10.15 7.76
N LEU A 75 -5.99 -10.73 8.03
CA LEU A 75 -5.85 -12.16 8.32
C LEU A 75 -6.59 -12.57 9.60
N ASN A 76 -6.60 -11.71 10.63
CA ASN A 76 -7.37 -11.95 11.85
C ASN A 76 -8.88 -11.98 11.58
N VAL A 77 -9.38 -11.06 10.73
CA VAL A 77 -10.78 -11.08 10.29
C VAL A 77 -11.08 -12.33 9.46
N MET A 78 -10.19 -12.70 8.53
CA MET A 78 -10.33 -13.90 7.71
C MET A 78 -10.39 -15.18 8.57
N GLN A 79 -9.50 -15.31 9.56
CA GLN A 79 -9.47 -16.45 10.49
C GLN A 79 -10.78 -16.57 11.28
N SER A 80 -11.38 -15.44 11.64
CA SER A 80 -12.65 -15.38 12.36
C SER A 80 -13.85 -15.74 11.48
N MET A 81 -13.86 -15.29 10.22
CA MET A 81 -14.93 -15.58 9.25
C MET A 81 -14.85 -16.99 8.68
N TYR A 82 -13.64 -17.54 8.53
CA TYR A 82 -13.37 -18.82 7.89
C TYR A 82 -12.48 -19.71 8.76
N PRO A 83 -12.97 -20.19 9.92
CA PRO A 83 -12.16 -20.99 10.86
C PRO A 83 -11.66 -22.32 10.29
N GLY A 84 -12.26 -22.80 9.19
CA GLY A 84 -11.82 -24.00 8.47
C GLY A 84 -10.61 -23.79 7.55
N ILE A 85 -10.18 -22.54 7.31
CA ILE A 85 -8.99 -22.24 6.53
C ILE A 85 -7.78 -22.21 7.46
N THR A 86 -6.80 -23.07 7.21
CA THR A 86 -5.50 -23.00 7.88
C THR A 86 -4.68 -21.87 7.28
N ILE A 87 -4.36 -20.83 8.06
CA ILE A 87 -3.50 -19.73 7.64
C ILE A 87 -2.05 -20.07 8.04
N ALA A 88 -1.14 -20.12 7.06
CA ALA A 88 0.30 -20.28 7.31
C ALA A 88 0.91 -18.97 7.82
N PRO A 89 2.06 -19.01 8.53
CA PRO A 89 2.78 -17.80 8.90
C PRO A 89 3.08 -16.93 7.68
N ALA A 90 2.64 -15.67 7.72
CA ALA A 90 2.87 -14.72 6.63
C ALA A 90 4.36 -14.32 6.55
N MET A 91 4.88 -14.18 5.32
CA MET A 91 6.21 -13.65 5.07
C MET A 91 6.12 -12.16 4.76
N PHE A 92 6.61 -11.33 5.68
CA PHE A 92 6.71 -9.88 5.50
C PHE A 92 8.18 -9.48 5.34
N LYS A 93 8.59 -9.14 4.12
CA LYS A 93 9.98 -8.80 3.72
C LYS A 93 10.00 -7.72 2.64
N GLY A 94 11.17 -7.34 2.12
CA GLY A 94 11.23 -6.45 0.96
C GLY A 94 10.51 -7.07 -0.24
N SER A 95 9.76 -6.27 -1.03
CA SER A 95 8.95 -6.76 -2.16
C SER A 95 9.73 -7.69 -3.09
N GLY A 96 10.97 -7.31 -3.44
CA GLY A 96 11.83 -8.10 -4.30
C GLY A 96 12.20 -9.46 -3.68
N GLU A 97 12.52 -9.49 -2.38
CA GLU A 97 12.84 -10.74 -1.67
C GLU A 97 11.63 -11.70 -1.65
N VAL A 98 10.43 -11.15 -1.39
CA VAL A 98 9.18 -11.94 -1.43
C VAL A 98 8.94 -12.51 -2.83
N ALA A 99 9.08 -11.70 -3.88
CA ALA A 99 8.87 -12.13 -5.25
C ALA A 99 9.89 -13.20 -5.69
N HIS A 100 11.17 -13.05 -5.35
CA HIS A 100 12.19 -14.09 -5.64
C HIS A 100 11.96 -15.37 -4.85
N THR A 101 11.46 -15.25 -3.61
CA THR A 101 11.05 -16.42 -2.82
C THR A 101 9.90 -17.15 -3.49
N GLU A 102 8.90 -16.45 -4.01
CA GLU A 102 7.80 -17.09 -4.76
C GLU A 102 8.30 -17.76 -6.04
N ALA A 103 9.16 -17.10 -6.82
CA ALA A 103 9.72 -17.65 -8.05
C ALA A 103 10.50 -18.97 -7.82
N THR A 104 11.05 -19.17 -6.62
CA THR A 104 11.82 -20.37 -6.25
C THR A 104 11.00 -21.42 -5.51
N THR A 105 10.04 -21.02 -4.68
CA THR A 105 9.32 -21.94 -3.76
C THR A 105 7.87 -22.21 -4.18
N GLN A 106 7.22 -21.28 -4.88
CA GLN A 106 5.83 -21.37 -5.33
C GLN A 106 4.85 -21.71 -4.19
N GLN A 107 5.09 -21.15 -3.00
CA GLN A 107 4.38 -21.52 -1.77
C GLN A 107 3.26 -20.54 -1.40
N PHE A 108 3.21 -19.34 -2.01
CA PHE A 108 2.24 -18.33 -1.59
C PHE A 108 0.93 -18.44 -2.34
N SER A 109 -0.17 -18.27 -1.60
CA SER A 109 -1.51 -18.14 -2.16
C SER A 109 -1.75 -16.74 -2.74
N VAL A 110 -1.11 -15.72 -2.15
CA VAL A 110 -1.09 -14.34 -2.65
C VAL A 110 0.31 -13.74 -2.50
N VAL A 111 0.70 -12.92 -3.47
CA VAL A 111 1.91 -12.09 -3.39
C VAL A 111 1.52 -10.63 -3.49
N ALA A 112 1.98 -9.79 -2.57
CA ALA A 112 1.74 -8.34 -2.56
C ALA A 112 3.04 -7.53 -2.49
N SER A 113 3.12 -6.46 -3.28
CA SER A 113 4.29 -5.58 -3.41
C SER A 113 3.95 -4.14 -3.02
N ALA A 114 4.95 -3.38 -2.57
CA ALA A 114 4.91 -1.94 -2.31
C ALA A 114 5.20 -1.05 -3.53
N ASP A 115 5.33 -1.65 -4.72
CA ASP A 115 5.50 -0.95 -5.98
C ASP A 115 4.93 -1.78 -7.14
N THR A 116 4.54 -1.06 -8.19
CA THR A 116 3.92 -1.55 -9.43
C THR A 116 4.88 -2.22 -10.41
N THR A 117 6.16 -2.37 -10.08
CA THR A 117 7.19 -2.88 -11.00
C THR A 117 7.79 -4.21 -10.57
N THR A 118 7.78 -4.53 -9.27
CA THR A 118 8.38 -5.75 -8.71
C THR A 118 7.68 -7.02 -9.19
N ILE A 119 6.35 -7.12 -9.07
CA ILE A 119 5.62 -8.33 -9.51
C ILE A 119 5.82 -8.55 -11.01
N PRO A 120 5.65 -7.55 -11.90
CA PRO A 120 5.91 -7.73 -13.32
C PRO A 120 7.36 -8.12 -13.64
N SER A 121 8.35 -7.50 -12.98
CA SER A 121 9.76 -7.76 -13.31
C SER A 121 10.27 -9.13 -12.86
N VAL A 122 9.70 -9.70 -11.79
CA VAL A 122 10.19 -10.95 -11.18
C VAL A 122 9.27 -12.13 -11.49
N LEU A 123 7.94 -11.92 -11.48
CA LEU A 123 6.96 -13.01 -11.57
C LEU A 123 6.32 -13.16 -12.95
N PHE A 124 6.31 -12.11 -13.78
CA PHE A 124 5.72 -12.24 -15.13
C PHE A 124 6.71 -12.87 -16.13
N PRO A 125 6.19 -13.57 -17.15
CA PRO A 125 4.84 -14.13 -17.24
C PRO A 125 4.74 -15.51 -16.57
N ASN A 126 5.80 -15.99 -15.93
CA ASN A 126 6.00 -17.42 -15.62
C ASN A 126 5.25 -17.89 -14.36
N TYR A 127 4.98 -16.98 -13.42
CA TYR A 127 4.39 -17.31 -12.11
C TYR A 127 3.06 -16.60 -11.88
N THR A 128 2.86 -15.45 -12.53
CA THR A 128 1.57 -14.78 -12.71
C THR A 128 1.62 -13.95 -13.99
N ASN A 129 0.48 -13.50 -14.48
CA ASN A 129 0.37 -12.60 -15.62
C ASN A 129 -0.54 -11.41 -15.37
N TYR A 130 -0.93 -11.15 -14.12
CA TYR A 130 -1.62 -9.93 -13.72
C TYR A 130 -1.17 -9.49 -12.33
N GLU A 131 -1.38 -8.22 -12.04
CA GLU A 131 -1.35 -7.68 -10.68
C GLU A 131 -2.46 -6.64 -10.55
N ILE A 132 -2.90 -6.37 -9.33
CA ILE A 132 -3.97 -5.42 -9.04
C ILE A 132 -3.44 -4.36 -8.09
N ALA A 133 -3.35 -3.10 -8.54
CA ALA A 133 -3.15 -1.97 -7.66
C ALA A 133 -4.39 -1.77 -6.78
N PHE A 134 -4.22 -1.94 -5.47
CA PHE A 134 -5.35 -1.98 -4.51
C PHE A 134 -5.28 -0.89 -3.45
N GLY A 135 -4.12 -0.27 -3.24
CA GLY A 135 -3.93 0.75 -2.23
C GLY A 135 -2.78 1.68 -2.56
N ILE A 136 -2.82 2.88 -2.00
CA ILE A 136 -1.76 3.88 -2.08
C ILE A 136 -1.45 4.38 -0.67
N THR A 137 -0.18 4.54 -0.36
CA THR A 137 0.27 5.24 0.85
C THR A 137 1.11 6.46 0.44
N GLN A 138 1.64 7.20 1.40
CA GLN A 138 2.44 8.40 1.15
C GLN A 138 3.75 8.36 1.93
N MET A 139 4.76 9.03 1.38
CA MET A 139 5.97 9.36 2.11
C MET A 139 5.65 10.37 3.21
N VAL A 140 6.25 10.16 4.38
CA VAL A 140 6.19 11.06 5.54
C VAL A 140 7.60 11.27 6.07
N ILE A 141 7.76 12.21 7.02
CA ILE A 141 9.01 12.37 7.75
C ILE A 141 8.76 12.04 9.21
N ILE A 142 9.51 11.09 9.78
CA ILE A 142 9.51 10.86 11.22
C ILE A 142 10.44 11.88 11.87
N VAL A 143 9.97 12.53 12.92
CA VAL A 143 10.60 13.67 13.60
C VAL A 143 10.91 13.30 15.05
N ASN A 144 12.16 13.55 15.46
CA ASN A 144 12.61 13.34 16.83
C ASN A 144 12.30 14.55 17.72
N LEU A 145 11.29 14.45 18.58
CA LEU A 145 10.88 15.55 19.47
C LEU A 145 11.81 15.75 20.67
N ASN A 146 12.84 14.91 20.85
CA ASN A 146 13.89 15.17 21.84
C ASN A 146 14.90 16.24 21.38
N THR A 147 14.82 16.66 20.11
CA THR A 147 15.76 17.61 19.49
C THR A 147 15.09 18.98 19.32
N THR A 148 15.84 20.07 19.47
CA THR A 148 15.30 21.42 19.25
C THR A 148 14.81 21.58 17.81
N ALA A 149 15.58 21.08 16.83
CA ALA A 149 15.21 21.12 15.42
C ALA A 149 13.92 20.33 15.13
N GLY A 150 13.75 19.16 15.73
CA GLY A 150 12.54 18.36 15.57
C GLY A 150 11.30 19.03 16.18
N GLN A 151 11.45 19.66 17.35
CA GLN A 151 10.37 20.44 17.96
C GLN A 151 9.94 21.62 17.08
N GLU A 152 10.92 22.35 16.53
CA GLU A 152 10.68 23.49 15.63
C GLU A 152 9.97 23.07 14.34
N VAL A 153 10.49 22.05 13.65
CA VAL A 153 9.85 21.49 12.44
C VAL A 153 8.41 21.04 12.73
N TYR A 154 8.16 20.41 13.88
CA TYR A 154 6.81 19.99 14.22
C TYR A 154 5.85 21.17 14.47
N GLN A 155 6.33 22.28 15.06
CA GLN A 155 5.51 23.49 15.20
C GLN A 155 5.22 24.14 13.84
N LEU A 156 6.24 24.28 12.99
CA LEU A 156 6.10 24.84 11.64
C LEU A 156 5.15 23.97 10.80
N TRP A 157 5.25 22.64 10.90
CA TRP A 157 4.33 21.75 10.21
C TRP A 157 2.87 22.00 10.62
N LYS A 158 2.58 22.11 11.93
CA LYS A 158 1.22 22.44 12.41
C LYS A 158 0.75 23.80 11.90
N GLN A 159 1.64 24.79 11.85
CA GLN A 159 1.34 26.11 11.30
C GLN A 159 1.00 26.01 9.80
N ALA A 160 1.79 25.26 9.01
CA ALA A 160 1.53 25.03 7.60
C ALA A 160 0.17 24.37 7.35
N GLN A 161 -0.29 23.46 8.22
CA GLN A 161 -1.63 22.85 8.11
C GLN A 161 -2.78 23.86 8.26
N SER A 162 -2.54 25.03 8.86
CA SER A 162 -3.56 26.08 9.02
C SER A 162 -3.68 27.01 7.80
N TYR A 163 -2.74 26.93 6.87
CA TYR A 163 -2.70 27.80 5.70
C TYR A 163 -3.33 27.14 4.47
N PRO A 164 -3.97 27.92 3.57
CA PRO A 164 -4.37 27.42 2.27
C PRO A 164 -3.15 26.84 1.52
N PRO A 165 -3.23 25.60 0.98
CA PRO A 165 -2.15 25.03 0.19
C PRO A 165 -1.70 25.99 -0.92
N MET A 166 -0.39 26.10 -1.13
CA MET A 166 0.25 26.98 -2.11
C MET A 166 0.11 28.49 -1.87
N SER A 167 -0.45 28.94 -0.75
CA SER A 167 -0.37 30.36 -0.35
C SER A 167 1.07 30.79 -0.05
N ALA A 168 1.33 32.10 -0.03
CA ALA A 168 2.66 32.63 0.28
C ALA A 168 3.16 32.13 1.64
N GLN A 169 2.32 32.21 2.68
CA GLN A 169 2.66 31.74 4.03
C GLN A 169 2.90 30.23 4.06
N TYR A 170 2.08 29.44 3.35
CA TYR A 170 2.29 28.00 3.24
C TYR A 170 3.66 27.68 2.63
N ASN A 171 4.01 28.34 1.52
CA ASN A 171 5.27 28.12 0.83
C ASN A 171 6.47 28.57 1.68
N GLU A 172 6.38 29.73 2.33
CA GLU A 172 7.41 30.24 3.25
C GLU A 172 7.64 29.28 4.43
N THR A 173 6.57 28.78 5.06
CA THR A 173 6.69 27.82 6.16
C THR A 173 7.31 26.49 5.71
N TRP A 174 6.95 25.98 4.53
CA TRP A 174 7.60 24.77 3.99
C TRP A 174 9.05 25.01 3.59
N GLN A 175 9.42 26.20 3.11
CA GLN A 175 10.81 26.58 2.89
C GLN A 175 11.59 26.54 4.21
N GLU A 176 11.06 27.09 5.31
CA GLU A 176 11.69 27.05 6.64
C GLU A 176 11.88 25.60 7.14
N ILE A 177 10.85 24.75 7.02
CA ILE A 177 10.95 23.32 7.36
C ILE A 177 12.11 22.67 6.61
N TRP A 178 12.18 22.86 5.29
CA TRP A 178 13.25 22.27 4.47
C TRP A 178 14.62 22.91 4.72
N GLN A 179 14.69 24.18 5.12
CA GLN A 179 15.94 24.79 5.58
C GLN A 179 16.47 24.07 6.83
N ILE A 180 15.60 23.74 7.80
CA ILE A 180 16.02 23.01 9.01
C ILE A 180 16.42 21.56 8.69
N ILE A 181 15.62 20.86 7.88
CA ILE A 181 15.87 19.44 7.58
C ILE A 181 17.10 19.27 6.70
N ALA A 182 17.21 20.03 5.60
CA ALA A 182 18.21 19.81 4.56
C ALA A 182 19.45 20.71 4.69
N LEU A 183 19.28 21.98 5.09
CA LEU A 183 20.36 22.98 4.97
C LEU A 183 21.07 23.27 6.30
N ASN A 184 20.41 23.08 7.44
CA ASN A 184 21.04 23.24 8.74
C ASN A 184 22.13 22.17 8.93
N SER A 185 23.39 22.59 9.09
CA SER A 185 24.53 21.68 9.23
C SER A 185 24.53 20.87 10.52
N SER A 186 23.75 21.29 11.53
CA SER A 186 23.69 20.62 12.83
C SER A 186 22.67 19.48 12.88
N THR A 187 21.80 19.35 11.87
CA THR A 187 20.80 18.27 11.82
C THR A 187 21.29 17.10 10.97
N VAL A 188 20.94 15.88 11.34
CA VAL A 188 21.28 14.64 10.62
C VAL A 188 19.99 13.94 10.22
N VAL A 189 19.93 13.49 8.97
CA VAL A 189 18.77 12.76 8.44
C VAL A 189 19.06 11.25 8.29
N GLY A 190 18.09 10.42 8.63
CA GLY A 190 18.08 8.99 8.39
C GLY A 190 17.44 8.67 7.04
N VAL A 191 18.11 7.84 6.24
CA VAL A 191 17.65 7.45 4.90
C VAL A 191 17.89 5.96 4.66
N SER A 192 17.01 5.31 3.91
CA SER A 192 17.22 3.94 3.45
C SER A 192 18.12 3.88 2.23
N ASN A 193 18.81 2.75 2.03
CA ASN A 193 19.58 2.49 0.82
C ASN A 193 18.63 2.30 -0.39
N PRO A 194 18.75 3.14 -1.45
CA PRO A 194 17.87 3.07 -2.63
C PRO A 194 18.01 1.78 -3.46
N PHE A 195 19.10 1.01 -3.30
CA PHE A 195 19.30 -0.25 -4.01
C PHE A 195 18.56 -1.43 -3.38
N THR A 196 18.31 -1.37 -2.07
CA THR A 196 17.73 -2.47 -1.30
C THR A 196 16.32 -2.17 -0.80
N ASP A 197 15.94 -0.90 -0.70
CA ASP A 197 14.64 -0.46 -0.17
C ASP A 197 14.06 0.67 -1.03
N PRO A 198 12.86 0.49 -1.63
CA PRO A 198 12.17 1.53 -2.38
C PRO A 198 12.03 2.87 -1.65
N SER A 199 11.88 2.84 -0.33
CA SER A 199 11.72 4.05 0.48
C SER A 199 12.94 4.98 0.39
N GLY A 200 14.12 4.42 0.10
CA GLY A 200 15.37 5.16 -0.05
C GLY A 200 15.39 6.06 -1.30
N TYR A 201 15.02 5.51 -2.47
CA TYR A 201 14.94 6.35 -3.68
C TYR A 201 13.71 7.26 -3.65
N GLN A 202 12.62 6.85 -3.00
CA GLN A 202 11.42 7.67 -2.85
C GLN A 202 11.66 8.86 -1.91
N ALA A 203 12.45 8.71 -0.84
CA ALA A 203 12.90 9.84 -0.04
C ALA A 203 13.73 10.84 -0.87
N GLN A 204 14.61 10.34 -1.75
CA GLN A 204 15.36 11.19 -2.70
C GLN A 204 14.42 11.93 -3.67
N CYS A 205 13.37 11.25 -4.15
CA CYS A 205 12.33 11.86 -4.98
C CYS A 205 11.59 12.99 -4.25
N VAL A 206 11.15 12.75 -3.01
CA VAL A 206 10.50 13.75 -2.15
C VAL A 206 11.39 14.99 -2.00
N VAL A 207 12.68 14.81 -1.72
CA VAL A 207 13.63 15.91 -1.55
C VAL A 207 13.80 16.71 -2.86
N LYS A 208 13.89 16.02 -4.01
CA LYS A 208 13.95 16.71 -5.31
C LYS A 208 12.66 17.46 -5.65
N LEU A 209 11.50 16.85 -5.38
CA LEU A 209 10.20 17.48 -5.58
C LEU A 209 10.00 18.69 -4.66
N ALA A 210 10.46 18.62 -3.42
CA ALA A 210 10.47 19.76 -2.50
C ALA A 210 11.39 20.89 -2.99
N GLY A 211 12.60 20.56 -3.48
CA GLY A 211 13.52 21.53 -4.08
C GLY A 211 12.88 22.22 -5.29
N LEU A 212 12.21 21.45 -6.15
CA LEU A 212 11.49 21.99 -7.30
C LEU A 212 10.33 22.89 -6.87
N ALA A 213 9.47 22.43 -5.96
CA ALA A 213 8.25 23.11 -5.58
C ALA A 213 8.49 24.40 -4.77
N PHE A 214 9.44 24.37 -3.83
CA PHE A 214 9.63 25.45 -2.87
C PHE A 214 10.86 26.32 -3.18
N PHE A 215 11.83 25.83 -3.94
CA PHE A 215 13.08 26.56 -4.25
C PHE A 215 13.31 26.74 -5.75
N ASN A 216 12.36 26.30 -6.59
CA ASN A 216 12.47 26.33 -8.05
C ASN A 216 13.75 25.66 -8.58
N ASN A 217 14.29 24.69 -7.84
CA ASN A 217 15.51 23.96 -8.18
C ASN A 217 15.48 22.55 -7.54
N ALA A 218 15.22 21.54 -8.37
CA ALA A 218 15.13 20.15 -7.94
C ALA A 218 16.40 19.62 -7.25
N SER A 219 17.58 20.13 -7.61
CA SER A 219 18.85 19.65 -7.02
C SER A 219 19.20 20.35 -5.71
N TYR A 220 18.61 21.51 -5.41
CA TYR A 220 19.06 22.35 -4.29
C TYR A 220 19.06 21.63 -2.92
N LEU A 221 17.93 21.03 -2.55
CA LEU A 221 17.84 20.27 -1.29
C LEU A 221 18.52 18.90 -1.40
N TYR A 222 18.51 18.31 -2.60
CA TYR A 222 19.12 17.00 -2.85
C TYR A 222 20.63 17.05 -2.63
N ASP A 223 21.31 18.03 -3.22
CA ASP A 223 22.76 18.18 -3.11
C ASP A 223 23.18 18.54 -1.68
N ALA A 224 22.35 19.31 -0.96
CA ALA A 224 22.61 19.65 0.45
C ALA A 224 22.60 18.41 1.37
N ILE A 225 21.73 17.43 1.08
CA ILE A 225 21.66 16.17 1.83
C ILE A 225 22.64 15.14 1.27
N TYR A 226 22.44 14.71 0.04
CA TYR A 226 23.12 13.55 -0.55
C TYR A 226 24.51 13.89 -1.11
N GLY A 227 24.81 15.17 -1.35
CA GLY A 227 26.16 15.64 -1.66
C GLY A 227 27.06 15.80 -0.42
N ASN A 228 26.51 15.64 0.79
CA ASN A 228 27.24 15.77 2.05
C ASN A 228 27.11 14.49 2.91
N PRO A 229 28.10 13.58 2.91
CA PRO A 229 28.03 12.33 3.67
C PRO A 229 27.86 12.50 5.19
N SER A 230 28.22 13.64 5.77
CA SER A 230 27.98 13.90 7.20
C SER A 230 26.53 14.29 7.50
N LYS A 231 25.74 14.61 6.47
CA LYS A 231 24.37 15.10 6.61
C LYS A 231 23.36 13.97 6.77
N TYR A 232 23.70 12.74 6.35
CA TYR A 232 22.80 11.61 6.44
C TYR A 232 23.44 10.35 7.02
N MET A 233 22.62 9.52 7.66
CA MET A 233 22.95 8.16 8.02
C MET A 233 22.09 7.19 7.21
N MET A 234 22.75 6.36 6.40
CA MET A 234 22.07 5.37 5.57
C MET A 234 21.99 4.00 6.24
N ARG A 235 20.83 3.34 6.17
CA ARG A 235 20.63 1.94 6.62
C ARG A 235 19.81 1.15 5.60
N ASN A 236 19.77 -0.16 5.77
CA ASN A 236 19.00 -1.04 4.88
C ASN A 236 17.55 -1.23 5.35
N THR A 237 17.24 -0.91 6.60
CA THR A 237 15.90 -1.03 7.17
C THR A 237 15.50 0.20 7.98
N GLU A 238 14.22 0.54 7.96
CA GLU A 238 13.64 1.63 8.76
C GLU A 238 13.79 1.40 10.27
N ILE A 239 13.78 0.14 10.72
CA ILE A 239 13.97 -0.21 12.14
C ILE A 239 15.35 0.23 12.63
N ASP A 240 16.40 0.04 11.83
CA ASP A 240 17.75 0.50 12.19
C ASP A 240 17.79 2.03 12.31
N LEU A 241 17.06 2.75 11.44
CA LEU A 241 16.96 4.21 11.49
C LEU A 241 16.24 4.69 12.76
N LEU A 242 15.17 4.02 13.17
CA LEU A 242 14.46 4.32 14.42
C LEU A 242 15.35 4.11 15.64
N THR A 243 16.21 3.08 15.64
CA THR A 243 17.22 2.90 16.71
C THR A 243 18.23 4.05 16.74
N LEU A 244 18.71 4.52 15.59
CA LEU A 244 19.61 5.69 15.53
C LEU A 244 18.92 6.95 16.07
N MET A 245 17.67 7.18 15.67
CA MET A 245 16.86 8.30 16.16
C MET A 245 16.67 8.23 17.69
N ALA A 246 16.34 7.06 18.23
CA ALA A 246 16.19 6.85 19.68
C ALA A 246 17.50 7.11 20.46
N SER A 247 18.65 6.88 19.83
CA SER A 247 19.97 7.21 20.39
C SER A 247 20.41 8.67 20.20
N GLY A 248 19.60 9.50 19.54
CA GLY A 248 19.90 10.91 19.27
C GLY A 248 20.88 11.15 18.10
N GLN A 249 21.17 10.13 17.29
CA GLN A 249 22.08 10.24 16.14
C GLN A 249 21.38 10.76 14.88
N VAL A 250 20.06 10.72 14.84
CA VAL A 250 19.22 11.16 13.71
C VAL A 250 18.10 12.04 14.24
N ASP A 251 17.91 13.21 13.63
CA ASP A 251 16.84 14.16 13.96
C ASP A 251 15.57 13.87 13.16
N PHE A 252 15.72 13.45 11.90
CA PHE A 252 14.62 13.21 10.96
C PHE A 252 14.84 11.93 10.16
N ILE A 253 13.83 11.07 9.99
CA ILE A 253 13.89 9.94 9.04
C ILE A 253 13.05 10.33 7.82
N LEU A 254 13.68 10.38 6.65
CA LEU A 254 13.02 10.79 5.39
C LEU A 254 12.43 9.61 4.62
N SER A 255 12.92 8.40 4.88
CA SER A 255 12.52 7.17 4.19
C SER A 255 11.50 6.40 5.01
N ALA A 256 10.35 7.02 5.24
CA ALA A 256 9.24 6.44 5.97
C ALA A 256 7.94 6.58 5.17
N TYR A 257 7.09 5.56 5.25
CA TYR A 257 5.71 5.61 4.76
C TYR A 257 4.75 5.86 5.90
N GLU A 258 3.64 6.53 5.62
CA GLU A 258 2.57 6.71 6.62
C GLU A 258 2.13 5.36 7.22
N SER A 259 2.01 4.32 6.38
CA SER A 259 1.60 2.98 6.84
C SER A 259 2.50 2.36 7.90
N ASN A 260 3.79 2.72 7.89
CA ASN A 260 4.77 2.25 8.86
C ASN A 260 4.93 3.23 10.02
N ALA A 261 4.90 4.53 9.72
CA ALA A 261 5.08 5.59 10.69
C ALA A 261 3.97 5.59 11.76
N ILE A 262 2.73 5.25 11.41
CA ILE A 262 1.61 5.14 12.36
C ILE A 262 1.96 4.20 13.53
N PRO A 263 2.23 2.89 13.32
CA PRO A 263 2.55 1.99 14.43
C PRO A 263 3.95 2.22 15.01
N GLN A 264 4.91 2.69 14.21
CA GLN A 264 6.28 2.92 14.71
C GLN A 264 6.35 4.10 15.67
N THR A 265 5.72 5.23 15.38
CA THR A 265 5.74 6.39 16.29
C THR A 265 4.97 6.16 17.58
N GLN A 266 4.04 5.20 17.61
CA GLN A 266 3.42 4.71 18.85
C GLN A 266 4.40 3.88 19.69
N THR A 267 5.31 3.13 19.04
CA THR A 267 6.29 2.27 19.70
C THR A 267 7.50 3.06 20.20
N TYR A 268 7.97 4.04 19.43
CA TYR A 268 9.12 4.86 19.77
C TYR A 268 8.67 6.18 20.38
N HIS A 269 8.71 6.27 21.72
CA HIS A 269 8.32 7.48 22.45
C HIS A 269 9.10 8.73 21.98
N ASN A 270 8.48 9.90 22.09
CA ASN A 270 9.02 11.19 21.65
C ASN A 270 9.40 11.24 20.16
N THR A 271 8.78 10.40 19.35
CA THR A 271 8.79 10.51 17.89
C THR A 271 7.36 10.78 17.41
N VAL A 272 7.26 11.60 16.37
CA VAL A 272 6.00 11.85 15.64
C VAL A 272 6.32 11.76 14.16
N PHE A 273 5.31 11.66 13.29
CA PHE A 273 5.52 11.87 11.87
C PHE A 273 4.78 13.11 11.40
N ILE A 274 5.33 13.76 10.38
CA ILE A 274 4.68 14.87 9.67
C ILE A 274 4.28 14.41 8.27
N THR A 275 3.06 14.74 7.88
CA THR A 275 2.59 14.54 6.50
C THR A 275 3.18 15.59 5.59
N LEU A 276 3.39 15.21 4.33
CA LEU A 276 3.97 16.07 3.30
C LEU A 276 2.89 16.55 2.32
N PRO A 277 3.08 17.70 1.65
CA PRO A 277 2.19 18.17 0.60
C PRO A 277 1.94 17.10 -0.46
N PRO A 278 0.70 16.93 -0.96
CA PRO A 278 0.36 15.89 -1.94
C PRO A 278 1.20 15.92 -3.23
N PHE A 279 1.71 17.08 -3.62
CA PHE A 279 2.55 17.23 -4.82
C PHE A 279 4.01 16.81 -4.60
N ILE A 280 4.45 16.50 -3.38
CA ILE A 280 5.80 15.96 -3.12
C ILE A 280 5.81 14.60 -2.43
N ASN A 281 4.70 14.19 -1.79
CA ASN A 281 4.65 13.02 -0.90
C ASN A 281 4.55 11.66 -1.60
N LEU A 282 4.48 11.62 -2.94
CA LEU A 282 4.29 10.41 -3.74
C LEU A 282 3.02 9.60 -3.39
N GLY A 283 2.04 10.20 -2.73
CA GLY A 283 0.84 9.52 -2.23
C GLY A 283 -0.44 9.85 -2.96
N ASN A 284 -0.37 10.59 -4.08
CA ASN A 284 -1.56 11.02 -4.79
C ASN A 284 -1.43 10.82 -6.31
N LEU A 285 -2.31 9.98 -6.86
CA LEU A 285 -2.32 9.63 -8.29
C LEU A 285 -2.60 10.83 -9.21
N SER A 286 -3.18 11.93 -8.72
CA SER A 286 -3.39 13.13 -9.55
C SER A 286 -2.09 13.89 -9.85
N TYR A 287 -1.02 13.63 -9.08
CA TYR A 287 0.27 14.30 -9.22
C TYR A 287 1.34 13.47 -9.94
N VAL A 288 0.97 12.32 -10.55
CA VAL A 288 1.90 11.45 -11.30
C VAL A 288 2.78 12.24 -12.27
N ASN A 289 2.17 13.08 -13.11
CA ASN A 289 2.91 13.90 -14.08
C ASN A 289 3.86 14.90 -13.41
N TYR A 290 3.51 15.40 -12.22
CA TYR A 290 4.37 16.29 -11.45
C TYR A 290 5.54 15.52 -10.83
N TYR A 291 5.27 14.34 -10.25
CA TYR A 291 6.31 13.48 -9.70
C TYR A 291 7.37 13.10 -10.77
N HIS A 292 6.92 12.83 -12.00
CA HIS A 292 7.79 12.51 -13.15
C HIS A 292 8.62 13.68 -13.68
N GLN A 293 8.49 14.90 -13.15
CA GLN A 293 9.39 16.01 -13.50
C GLN A 293 10.81 15.81 -12.97
N VAL A 294 10.99 14.90 -12.01
CA VAL A 294 12.30 14.56 -11.46
C VAL A 294 12.55 13.06 -11.50
N SER A 295 13.82 12.69 -11.52
CA SER A 295 14.28 11.32 -11.36
C SER A 295 15.50 11.29 -10.43
N VAL A 296 15.79 10.12 -9.88
CA VAL A 296 16.91 9.91 -8.96
C VAL A 296 17.90 8.97 -9.60
N THR A 297 19.17 9.35 -9.65
CA THR A 297 20.25 8.47 -10.09
C THR A 297 21.18 8.21 -8.92
N TRP A 298 21.43 6.95 -8.61
CA TRP A 298 22.29 6.53 -7.51
C TRP A 298 23.32 5.52 -8.00
N THR A 299 24.56 5.65 -7.50
CA THR A 299 25.65 4.73 -7.82
C THR A 299 26.17 4.09 -6.54
N GLU A 300 26.17 2.76 -6.50
CA GLU A 300 26.72 1.96 -5.40
C GLU A 300 27.53 0.80 -5.98
N ASN A 301 28.75 0.58 -5.48
CA ASN A 301 29.63 -0.52 -5.92
C ASN A 301 29.84 -0.59 -7.44
N GLY A 302 29.96 0.56 -8.11
CA GLY A 302 30.18 0.65 -9.56
C GLY A 302 28.93 0.40 -10.42
N VAL A 303 27.76 0.17 -9.81
CA VAL A 303 26.48 0.03 -10.51
C VAL A 303 25.71 1.32 -10.35
N THR A 304 25.25 1.89 -11.47
CA THR A 304 24.40 3.08 -11.49
C THR A 304 22.97 2.69 -11.87
N LYS A 305 21.99 3.13 -11.06
CA LYS A 305 20.56 2.96 -11.35
C LYS A 305 19.88 4.31 -11.38
N THR A 306 18.91 4.46 -12.29
CA THR A 306 18.01 5.62 -12.34
C THR A 306 16.59 5.17 -12.01
N PHE A 307 15.97 5.86 -11.07
CA PHE A 307 14.64 5.59 -10.55
C PHE A 307 13.69 6.72 -10.98
N ALA A 308 12.56 6.36 -11.58
CA ALA A 308 11.46 7.28 -11.80
C ALA A 308 10.71 7.50 -10.48
N CYS A 309 10.31 8.74 -10.23
CA CYS A 309 9.56 9.09 -9.02
C CYS A 309 8.08 8.75 -9.20
N ASN A 310 7.73 7.50 -8.90
CA ASN A 310 6.36 6.99 -8.96
C ASN A 310 5.62 7.16 -7.63
N PRO A 311 4.28 7.23 -7.63
CA PRO A 311 3.50 7.13 -6.42
C PRO A 311 3.71 5.79 -5.70
N VAL A 312 3.56 5.75 -4.37
CA VAL A 312 3.72 4.55 -3.53
C VAL A 312 2.46 3.68 -3.59
N VAL A 313 2.34 2.89 -4.65
CA VAL A 313 1.17 2.03 -4.92
C VAL A 313 1.45 0.58 -4.54
N TYR A 314 0.58 0.02 -3.71
CA TYR A 314 0.56 -1.39 -3.37
C TYR A 314 -0.18 -2.21 -4.44
N THR A 315 0.44 -3.32 -4.85
CA THR A 315 -0.13 -4.27 -5.80
C THR A 315 -0.25 -5.67 -5.21
N ILE A 316 -1.20 -6.47 -5.71
CA ILE A 316 -1.42 -7.86 -5.29
C ILE A 316 -1.73 -8.79 -6.47
N THR A 317 -1.28 -10.04 -6.41
CA THR A 317 -1.58 -11.10 -7.38
C THR A 317 -1.87 -12.43 -6.68
N ILE A 318 -2.56 -13.33 -7.40
CA ILE A 318 -2.63 -14.76 -7.07
C ILE A 318 -1.68 -15.50 -8.04
N PRO A 319 -0.61 -16.16 -7.56
CA PRO A 319 0.27 -16.95 -8.41
C PRO A 319 -0.43 -18.14 -9.08
N PHE A 320 0.09 -18.61 -10.21
CA PHE A 320 -0.48 -19.74 -10.96
C PHE A 320 -0.52 -21.03 -10.15
N GLN A 321 0.48 -21.28 -9.30
CA GLN A 321 0.58 -22.48 -8.45
C GLN A 321 0.13 -22.24 -7.00
N ALA A 322 -0.62 -21.16 -6.74
CA ALA A 322 -1.16 -20.85 -5.42
C ALA A 322 -1.83 -22.09 -4.78
N PRO A 323 -1.35 -22.57 -3.61
CA PRO A 323 -1.77 -23.85 -3.03
C PRO A 323 -3.23 -23.84 -2.57
N ASN A 324 -3.79 -22.67 -2.27
CA ASN A 324 -5.20 -22.50 -1.92
C ASN A 324 -5.81 -21.26 -2.61
N LYS A 325 -6.11 -21.39 -3.91
CA LYS A 325 -6.71 -20.30 -4.73
C LYS A 325 -8.05 -19.80 -4.20
N GLN A 326 -8.89 -20.69 -3.69
CA GLN A 326 -10.19 -20.31 -3.13
C GLN A 326 -10.01 -19.41 -1.89
N ALA A 327 -9.09 -19.76 -0.99
CA ALA A 327 -8.76 -18.91 0.15
C ALA A 327 -8.15 -17.56 -0.29
N ALA A 328 -7.35 -17.56 -1.37
CA ALA A 328 -6.83 -16.32 -1.96
C ALA A 328 -7.95 -15.41 -2.50
N GLU A 329 -8.95 -15.96 -3.17
CA GLU A 329 -10.14 -15.20 -3.59
C GLU A 329 -10.89 -14.62 -2.38
N TYR A 330 -11.05 -15.39 -1.29
CA TYR A 330 -11.68 -14.87 -0.06
C TYR A 330 -10.86 -13.75 0.59
N PHE A 331 -9.54 -13.84 0.58
CA PHE A 331 -8.67 -12.76 1.06
C PHE A 331 -8.83 -11.50 0.21
N LEU A 332 -8.86 -11.60 -1.13
CA LEU A 332 -9.09 -10.45 -2.01
C LEU A 332 -10.52 -9.88 -1.85
N LEU A 333 -11.54 -10.72 -1.68
CA LEU A 333 -12.91 -10.27 -1.38
C LEU A 333 -12.96 -9.51 -0.06
N LEU A 334 -12.25 -9.99 0.96
CA LEU A 334 -12.14 -9.31 2.24
C LEU A 334 -11.40 -7.99 2.11
N LEU A 335 -10.27 -7.96 1.37
CA LEU A 335 -9.50 -6.75 1.07
C LEU A 335 -10.37 -5.66 0.43
N TYR A 336 -11.24 -6.04 -0.52
CA TYR A 336 -12.17 -5.12 -1.18
C TYR A 336 -13.48 -4.86 -0.42
N SER A 337 -13.74 -5.60 0.67
CA SER A 337 -14.92 -5.38 1.51
C SER A 337 -14.82 -4.07 2.31
N PRO A 338 -15.95 -3.53 2.83
CA PRO A 338 -15.91 -2.36 3.69
C PRO A 338 -15.00 -2.51 4.93
N ILE A 339 -14.91 -3.73 5.50
CA ILE A 339 -14.04 -4.01 6.65
C ILE A 339 -12.57 -3.96 6.22
N GLY A 340 -12.22 -4.57 5.08
CA GLY A 340 -10.85 -4.54 4.57
C GLY A 340 -10.40 -3.13 4.20
N GLN A 341 -11.26 -2.36 3.52
CA GLN A 341 -10.98 -0.96 3.19
C GLN A 341 -10.77 -0.11 4.43
N LYS A 342 -11.61 -0.28 5.47
CA LYS A 342 -11.41 0.42 6.75
C LYS A 342 -10.09 0.04 7.42
N ILE A 343 -9.71 -1.23 7.42
CA ILE A 343 -8.42 -1.68 7.97
C ILE A 343 -7.25 -1.05 7.21
N LEU A 344 -7.32 -0.97 5.87
CA LEU A 344 -6.31 -0.28 5.07
C LEU A 344 -6.20 1.19 5.48
N GLU A 345 -7.32 1.91 5.56
CA GLU A 345 -7.36 3.33 5.94
C GLU A 345 -6.80 3.57 7.35
N GLU A 346 -7.18 2.75 8.33
CA GLU A 346 -6.67 2.81 9.71
C GLU A 346 -5.16 2.56 9.78
N ASN A 347 -4.61 1.82 8.80
CA ASN A 347 -3.19 1.55 8.65
C ASN A 347 -2.51 2.50 7.64
N GLY A 348 -3.09 3.67 7.32
CA GLY A 348 -2.44 4.68 6.45
C GLY A 348 -2.31 4.26 4.99
N ILE A 349 -3.20 3.40 4.51
CA ILE A 349 -3.28 2.94 3.12
C ILE A 349 -4.64 3.34 2.58
N GLN A 350 -4.67 4.31 1.67
CA GLN A 350 -5.87 4.72 0.97
C GLN A 350 -6.24 3.64 -0.08
N PRO A 351 -7.44 3.04 -0.03
CA PRO A 351 -7.86 2.05 -1.02
C PRO A 351 -7.99 2.65 -2.43
N ILE A 352 -7.63 1.86 -3.45
CA ILE A 352 -7.87 2.18 -4.86
C ILE A 352 -9.13 1.41 -5.32
N MET A 353 -10.22 2.15 -5.59
CA MET A 353 -11.51 1.59 -5.99
C MET A 353 -12.04 2.22 -7.29
N PRO A 354 -12.32 1.45 -8.35
CA PRO A 354 -11.98 0.02 -8.49
C PRO A 354 -10.46 -0.19 -8.48
N GLY A 355 -10.00 -1.36 -8.05
CA GLY A 355 -8.59 -1.75 -8.16
C GLY A 355 -8.16 -1.78 -9.62
N ILE A 356 -6.92 -1.40 -9.92
CA ILE A 356 -6.43 -1.27 -11.30
C ILE A 356 -5.59 -2.48 -11.68
N VAL A 357 -6.02 -3.22 -12.69
CA VAL A 357 -5.35 -4.44 -13.14
C VAL A 357 -4.35 -4.13 -14.24
N TYR A 358 -3.07 -4.42 -13.98
CA TYR A 358 -2.02 -4.46 -14.99
C TYR A 358 -1.76 -5.91 -15.43
N GLY A 359 -1.55 -6.11 -16.73
CA GLY A 359 -1.42 -7.45 -17.34
C GLY A 359 -2.75 -8.03 -17.81
N ASN A 360 -2.95 -9.34 -17.61
CA ASN A 360 -4.05 -10.11 -18.16
C ASN A 360 -5.33 -10.03 -17.30
N TYR A 361 -6.19 -9.05 -17.58
CA TYR A 361 -7.49 -8.89 -16.90
C TYR A 361 -8.39 -10.13 -16.98
N SER A 362 -8.32 -10.91 -18.05
CA SER A 362 -9.14 -12.12 -18.20
C SER A 362 -8.77 -13.21 -17.20
N ALA A 363 -7.53 -13.22 -16.71
CA ALA A 363 -7.03 -14.16 -15.70
C ALA A 363 -7.45 -13.81 -14.26
N VAL A 364 -7.95 -12.60 -14.01
CA VAL A 364 -8.50 -12.22 -12.70
C VAL A 364 -9.71 -13.11 -12.38
N PRO A 365 -9.82 -13.68 -11.16
CA PRO A 365 -10.96 -14.51 -10.78
C PRO A 365 -12.29 -13.78 -10.95
N ASN A 366 -13.32 -14.48 -11.42
CA ASN A 366 -14.62 -13.88 -11.72
C ASN A 366 -15.28 -13.23 -10.50
N ALA A 367 -15.04 -13.76 -9.29
CA ALA A 367 -15.52 -13.17 -8.04
C ALA A 367 -14.89 -11.80 -7.74
N ILE A 368 -13.69 -11.52 -8.26
CA ILE A 368 -12.95 -10.28 -8.00
C ILE A 368 -13.25 -9.21 -9.06
N LYS A 369 -13.59 -9.61 -10.30
CA LYS A 369 -13.87 -8.68 -11.42
C LYS A 369 -14.83 -7.52 -11.09
N PRO A 370 -15.88 -7.67 -10.26
CA PRO A 370 -16.74 -6.53 -9.88
C PRO A 370 -16.03 -5.40 -9.12
N PHE A 371 -14.87 -5.66 -8.52
CA PHE A 371 -14.13 -4.70 -7.70
C PHE A 371 -12.93 -4.07 -8.42
N VAL A 372 -12.68 -4.48 -9.66
CA VAL A 372 -11.44 -4.13 -10.38
C VAL A 372 -11.70 -3.83 -11.85
N ALA A 373 -10.84 -3.00 -12.44
CA ALA A 373 -10.91 -2.61 -13.84
C ALA A 373 -9.55 -2.77 -14.53
N PRO A 374 -9.50 -3.10 -15.83
CA PRO A 374 -8.24 -3.15 -16.56
C PRO A 374 -7.62 -1.77 -16.71
N LEU A 375 -6.29 -1.68 -16.67
CA LEU A 375 -5.53 -0.44 -16.85
C LEU A 375 -5.89 0.31 -18.15
N SER A 376 -6.33 -0.40 -19.20
CA SER A 376 -6.77 0.22 -20.46
C SER A 376 -7.97 1.17 -20.31
N GLN A 377 -8.73 1.06 -19.22
CA GLN A 377 -9.81 2.01 -18.89
C GLN A 377 -9.32 3.21 -18.08
N TYR A 378 -8.09 3.18 -17.57
CA TYR A 378 -7.46 4.21 -16.73
C TYR A 378 -6.07 4.60 -17.29
N PRO A 379 -5.99 5.08 -18.54
CA PRO A 379 -4.71 5.36 -19.20
C PRO A 379 -3.86 6.42 -18.49
N GLN A 380 -4.48 7.28 -17.66
CA GLN A 380 -3.75 8.25 -16.84
C GLN A 380 -2.83 7.60 -15.79
N TYR A 381 -3.04 6.33 -15.45
CA TYR A 381 -2.17 5.58 -14.55
C TYR A 381 -1.13 4.73 -15.29
N ALA A 382 -1.15 4.70 -16.63
CA ALA A 382 -0.28 3.80 -17.39
C ALA A 382 1.21 4.03 -17.11
N SER A 383 1.62 5.27 -16.86
CA SER A 383 3.02 5.63 -16.63
C SER A 383 3.58 5.17 -15.29
N ILE A 384 2.75 4.73 -14.34
CA ILE A 384 3.23 4.18 -13.07
C ILE A 384 3.51 2.67 -13.16
N PHE A 385 3.00 2.00 -14.20
CA PHE A 385 3.30 0.59 -14.46
C PHE A 385 4.47 0.46 -15.44
N PRO A 386 5.16 -0.70 -15.49
CA PRO A 386 6.15 -0.96 -16.51
C PRO A 386 5.57 -0.76 -17.90
N SER A 387 6.36 -0.20 -18.82
CA SER A 387 5.98 -0.15 -20.23
C SER A 387 5.76 -1.57 -20.74
N GLN A 388 4.61 -1.83 -21.38
CA GLN A 388 4.45 -3.08 -22.12
C GLN A 388 5.46 -3.06 -23.27
N GLY A 389 6.40 -4.00 -23.24
CA GLY A 389 7.42 -4.18 -24.28
C GLY A 389 6.84 -4.72 -25.58
#